data_AF-A0A1H4S5I1-F1
#
_entry.id   AF-A0A1H4S5I1-F1
#
_cell.length_a   1.000
_cell.length_b   1.000
_cell.length_c   1.000
_cell.angle_alpha   90.00
_cell.angle_beta   90.00
_cell.angle_gamma   90.00
#
_symmetry.space_group_name_H-M   'P 1'
#
loop_
_entity.id
_entity.type
_entity.pdbx_description
1 polymer ?
#
loop_
_entity_poly.entity_id
_entity_poly.type
_entity_poly.pdbx_seq_one_letter_code
_entity_poly.pdbx_strand_id
1 'polypeptide(L)'
;MPDYEEKRWTCAEFEKELPELFERADGGKLSADPRFAEILRDCPQAAELVRDLEYIAETARMLMEPEGEVPSHDLWAKIEREIEITPKDDTIQ
;
A
#
# COMPACT_ATOMS: atom_id res chain seq x y z
N MET A 1 24.36 -19.41 18.15
CA MET A 1 23.91 -18.68 16.96
C MET A 1 22.73 -19.47 16.43
N PRO A 2 21.53 -18.90 16.25
CA PRO A 2 20.42 -19.70 15.74
C PRO A 2 20.72 -20.02 14.28
N ASP A 3 20.71 -21.30 13.95
CA ASP A 3 20.71 -21.81 12.59
C ASP A 3 19.45 -21.30 11.88
N TYR A 4 19.57 -20.14 11.23
CA TYR A 4 18.69 -19.85 10.10
C TYR A 4 19.17 -20.77 8.98
N GLU A 5 18.72 -22.02 9.01
CA GLU A 5 18.83 -22.90 7.87
C GLU A 5 18.42 -22.09 6.64
N GLU A 6 19.32 -22.01 5.66
CA GLU A 6 19.04 -21.46 4.33
C GLU A 6 17.92 -22.33 3.73
N LYS A 7 16.68 -22.07 4.14
CA LYS A 7 15.51 -22.76 3.63
C LYS A 7 15.46 -22.39 2.17
N ARG A 8 15.88 -23.33 1.33
CA ARG A 8 15.79 -23.19 -0.11
C ARG A 8 14.34 -23.43 -0.50
N TRP A 9 13.63 -22.34 -0.73
CA TRP A 9 12.20 -22.35 -1.06
C TRP A 9 11.98 -22.90 -2.47
N THR A 10 10.89 -23.63 -2.67
CA THR A 10 10.32 -23.76 -4.01
C THR A 10 9.38 -22.59 -4.29
N CYS A 11 9.14 -22.27 -5.57
CA CYS A 11 8.18 -21.24 -5.98
C CYS A 11 6.82 -21.39 -5.28
N ALA A 12 6.25 -22.59 -5.32
CA ALA A 12 4.93 -22.88 -4.78
C ALA A 12 4.88 -22.74 -3.26
N GLU A 13 5.94 -23.16 -2.54
CA GLU A 13 6.02 -23.00 -1.09
C GLU A 13 6.16 -21.53 -0.71
N PHE A 14 6.97 -20.77 -1.45
CA PHE A 14 7.14 -19.35 -1.20
C PHE A 14 5.84 -18.58 -1.43
N GLU A 15 5.16 -18.79 -2.55
CA GLU A 15 3.87 -18.17 -2.86
C GLU A 15 2.79 -18.51 -1.81
N LYS A 16 2.78 -19.75 -1.32
CA LYS A 16 1.82 -20.17 -0.29
C LYS A 16 2.04 -19.46 1.05
N GLU A 17 3.30 -19.33 1.47
CA GLU A 17 3.66 -18.71 2.75
C GLU A 17 3.79 -17.18 2.62
N LEU A 18 3.73 -16.64 1.40
CA LEU A 18 3.93 -15.23 1.11
C LEU A 18 3.06 -14.29 1.95
N PRO A 19 1.75 -14.56 2.18
CA PRO A 19 0.94 -13.69 3.03
C PRO A 19 1.51 -13.53 4.44
N GLU A 20 1.90 -14.63 5.08
CA GLU A 20 2.46 -14.61 6.44
C GLU A 20 3.86 -13.97 6.46
N LEU A 21 4.67 -14.21 5.43
CA LEU A 21 5.98 -13.59 5.29
C LEU A 21 5.85 -12.07 5.15
N PHE A 22 4.88 -11.62 4.37
CA PHE A 22 4.62 -10.21 4.12
C PHE A 22 4.11 -9.49 5.38
N GLU A 23 3.21 -10.11 6.15
CA GLU A 23 2.72 -9.57 7.43
C GLU A 23 3.84 -9.42 8.48
N ARG A 24 4.83 -10.32 8.45
CA ARG A 24 5.99 -10.27 9.36
C ARG A 24 7.11 -9.35 8.86
N ALA A 25 7.06 -8.93 7.60
CA ALA A 25 8.10 -8.08 7.02
C ALA A 25 8.02 -6.67 7.60
N ASP A 26 9.08 -6.23 8.25
CA ASP A 26 9.16 -4.87 8.78
C ASP A 26 9.11 -3.86 7.62
N GLY A 27 8.14 -2.94 7.67
CA GLY A 27 7.87 -1.99 6.59
C GLY A 27 7.29 -2.57 5.30
N GLY A 28 6.94 -3.86 5.27
CA GLY A 28 6.31 -4.52 4.12
C GLY A 28 7.25 -4.76 2.93
N LYS A 29 8.59 -4.73 3.12
CA LYS A 29 9.58 -4.91 2.04
C LYS A 29 10.28 -6.26 2.13
N LEU A 30 9.71 -7.27 1.47
CA LEU A 30 10.31 -8.60 1.35
C LEU A 30 11.47 -8.64 0.35
N SER A 31 11.45 -7.79 -0.68
CA SER A 31 12.49 -7.70 -1.69
C SER A 31 13.83 -7.21 -1.15
N ALA A 32 13.82 -6.52 -0.01
CA ALA A 32 15.00 -6.04 0.69
C ALA A 32 15.65 -7.11 1.59
N ASP A 33 14.97 -8.24 1.82
CA ASP A 33 15.46 -9.29 2.69
C ASP A 33 16.38 -10.25 1.92
N PRO A 34 17.67 -10.36 2.29
CA PRO A 34 18.62 -11.22 1.59
C PRO A 34 18.24 -12.70 1.64
N ARG A 35 17.40 -13.13 2.60
CA ARG A 35 16.93 -14.52 2.71
C ARG A 35 16.05 -14.94 1.54
N PHE A 36 15.40 -13.99 0.87
CA PHE A 36 14.52 -14.25 -0.27
C PHE A 36 15.16 -13.91 -1.62
N ALA A 37 16.38 -13.38 -1.65
CA ALA A 37 17.05 -12.97 -2.88
C ALA A 37 17.18 -14.11 -3.90
N GLU A 38 17.48 -15.33 -3.44
CA GLU A 38 17.61 -16.51 -4.31
C GLU A 38 16.25 -16.91 -4.92
N ILE A 39 15.20 -17.04 -4.11
CA ILE A 39 13.88 -17.44 -4.60
C ILE A 39 13.26 -16.37 -5.52
N LEU A 40 13.44 -15.09 -5.22
CA LEU A 40 12.94 -14.00 -6.08
C LEU A 40 13.70 -13.93 -7.41
N ARG A 41 14.96 -14.36 -7.46
CA ARG A 41 15.71 -14.48 -8.72
C ARG A 41 15.26 -15.71 -9.51
N ASP A 42 15.08 -16.84 -8.85
CA ASP A 42 14.82 -18.12 -9.48
C ASP A 42 13.33 -18.30 -9.86
N CYS A 43 12.46 -17.46 -9.31
CA CYS A 43 11.02 -17.52 -9.43
C CYS A 43 10.43 -16.15 -9.86
N PRO A 44 10.44 -15.82 -11.16
CA PRO A 44 10.03 -14.50 -11.65
C PRO A 44 8.60 -14.11 -11.24
N GLN A 45 7.66 -15.05 -11.24
CA GLN A 45 6.27 -14.75 -10.89
C GLN A 45 6.10 -14.42 -9.40
N ALA A 46 6.89 -15.05 -8.51
CA ALA A 46 6.89 -14.71 -7.10
C ALA A 46 7.49 -13.31 -6.87
N ALA A 47 8.51 -12.93 -7.65
CA ALA A 47 9.09 -11.60 -7.60
C ALA A 47 8.13 -10.50 -8.11
N GLU A 48 7.36 -10.78 -9.15
CA GLU A 48 6.28 -9.90 -9.60
C GLU A 48 5.22 -9.72 -8.51
N LEU A 49 4.77 -10.81 -7.89
CA LEU A 49 3.78 -10.75 -6.81
C LEU A 49 4.28 -9.96 -5.59
N VAL A 50 5.52 -10.18 -5.16
CA VAL A 50 6.14 -9.40 -4.06
C VAL A 50 6.19 -7.91 -4.40
N ARG A 51 6.57 -7.56 -5.63
CA ARG A 51 6.61 -6.16 -6.07
C ARG A 51 5.23 -5.51 -6.04
N ASP A 52 4.21 -6.22 -6.51
CA ASP A 52 2.84 -5.71 -6.52
C ASP A 52 2.32 -5.50 -5.10
N LEU A 53 2.57 -6.44 -4.18
CA LEU A 53 2.20 -6.31 -2.78
C LEU A 53 2.93 -5.14 -2.09
N GLU A 54 4.23 -4.96 -2.35
CA GLU A 54 5.01 -3.82 -1.87
C GLU A 54 4.46 -2.49 -2.36
N TYR A 55 4.09 -2.41 -3.65
CA TYR A 55 3.49 -1.22 -4.23
C TYR A 55 2.13 -0.90 -3.62
N ILE A 56 1.28 -1.91 -3.41
CA ILE A 56 -0.02 -1.75 -2.75
C ILE A 56 0.19 -1.25 -1.31
N ALA A 57 1.12 -1.84 -0.57
CA ALA A 57 1.39 -1.45 0.82
C ALA A 57 1.87 0.01 0.93
N GLU A 58 2.75 0.44 0.02
CA GLU A 58 3.22 1.83 -0.06
C GLU A 58 2.07 2.79 -0.39
N THR A 59 1.26 2.45 -1.39
CA THR A 59 0.10 3.26 -1.79
C THR A 59 -0.93 3.35 -0.67
N ALA A 60 -1.20 2.25 0.04
CA ALA A 60 -2.10 2.22 1.19
C ALA A 60 -1.60 3.11 2.34
N ARG A 61 -0.28 3.20 2.55
CA ARG A 61 0.30 4.12 3.55
C ARG A 61 0.00 5.58 3.20
N MET A 62 0.17 5.97 1.94
CA MET A 62 -0.20 7.32 1.47
C MET A 62 -1.68 7.63 1.64
N LEU A 63 -2.57 6.63 1.57
CA LEU A 63 -4.01 6.81 1.83
C LEU A 63 -4.33 6.96 3.33
N MET A 64 -3.57 6.31 4.19
CA MET A 64 -3.76 6.34 5.65
C MET A 64 -3.15 7.56 6.31
N GLU A 65 -2.18 8.20 5.67
CA GLU A 65 -1.68 9.52 6.00
C GLU A 65 -2.51 10.56 5.23
N PRO A 66 -3.62 11.10 5.76
CA PRO A 66 -4.19 12.30 5.18
C PRO A 66 -3.17 13.43 5.41
N GLU A 67 -2.23 13.60 4.48
CA GLU A 67 -1.24 14.68 4.47
C GLU A 67 -1.89 16.07 4.29
N GLY A 68 -3.20 16.12 4.08
CA GLY A 68 -3.94 17.38 4.06
C GLY A 68 -4.48 17.72 5.44
N GLU A 69 -4.16 18.92 5.93
CA GLU A 69 -5.03 19.63 6.86
C GLU A 69 -6.46 19.54 6.30
N VAL A 70 -7.32 18.75 6.97
CA VAL A 70 -8.75 18.77 6.65
C VAL A 70 -9.19 20.23 6.69
N PRO A 71 -9.85 20.76 5.64
CA PRO A 71 -10.23 22.16 5.64
C PRO A 71 -10.98 22.48 6.92
N SER A 72 -10.62 23.59 7.56
CA SER A 72 -11.21 23.95 8.86
C SER A 72 -12.73 24.02 8.76
N HIS A 73 -13.42 23.74 9.88
CA HIS A 73 -14.87 23.83 9.96
C HIS A 73 -15.39 25.21 9.51
N ASP A 74 -14.65 26.28 9.79
CA ASP A 74 -15.00 27.64 9.37
C ASP A 74 -14.96 27.83 7.86
N LEU A 75 -14.02 27.18 7.16
CA LEU A 75 -13.96 27.18 5.71
C LEU A 75 -15.15 26.43 5.11
N TRP A 76 -15.53 25.29 5.67
CA TRP A 76 -16.71 24.54 5.23
C TRP A 76 -18.01 25.32 5.46
N ALA A 77 -18.17 25.93 6.63
CA ALA A 77 -19.34 26.77 6.92
C ALA A 77 -19.43 27.97 5.97
N LYS A 78 -18.28 28.54 5.56
CA LYS A 78 -18.26 29.61 4.56
C LYS A 78 -18.65 29.11 3.17
N ILE A 79 -18.15 27.95 2.73
CA ILE A 79 -18.52 27.35 1.45
C ILE A 79 -20.02 27.03 1.40
N GLU A 80 -20.57 26.41 2.45
CA GLU A 80 -21.99 26.09 2.56
C GLU A 80 -22.85 27.35 2.44
N ARG A 81 -22.47 28.41 3.15
CA ARG A 81 -23.16 29.71 3.07
C ARG A 81 -23.12 30.33 1.68
N GLU A 82 -21.97 30.31 1.01
CA GLU A 82 -21.86 30.86 -0.35
C GLU A 82 -22.68 30.06 -1.37
N ILE A 83 -22.75 28.73 -1.23
CA ILE A 83 -23.60 27.87 -2.07
C ILE A 83 -25.09 28.18 -1.85
N GLU A 84 -25.52 28.41 -0.61
CA GLU A 84 -26.91 28.79 -0.30
C GLU A 84 -27.26 30.20 -0.79
N ILE A 85 -26.28 31.11 -0.79
CA ILE A 85 -26.44 32.49 -1.26
C ILE A 85 -26.49 32.56 -2.79
N THR A 86 -25.71 31.73 -3.50
CA THR A 86 -25.82 31.63 -4.96
C THR A 86 -27.15 30.98 -5.33
N PRO A 87 -28.10 31.72 -5.94
CA PRO A 87 -29.32 31.10 -6.44
C PRO A 87 -28.93 30.05 -7.48
N LYS A 88 -29.69 28.95 -7.54
CA LYS A 88 -29.77 28.06 -8.71
C LYS A 88 -30.11 28.89 -9.96
N ASP A 89 -29.11 29.50 -10.57
CA ASP A 89 -29.23 30.25 -11.82
C ASP A 89 -28.80 29.37 -12.99
N ASP A 90 -29.35 28.15 -13.02
CA ASP A 90 -29.43 27.32 -14.22
C ASP A 90 -30.92 27.16 -14.55
N THR A 91 -31.58 28.27 -14.87
CA THR A 91 -32.74 28.22 -15.77
C THR A 91 -32.19 28.48 -17.17
N ILE A 92 -31.75 27.41 -17.83
CA ILE A 92 -31.49 27.42 -19.28
C ILE A 92 -32.83 27.70 -19.97
N GLN A 93 -32.96 28.89 -20.57
CA GLN A 93 -33.95 29.18 -21.62
C GLN A 93 -33.41 28.76 -22.99
#